data_AF-A0A853BZD8-F1
#
_entry.id   AF-A0A853BZD8-F1
#
_cell.length_a   1.000
_cell.length_b   1.000
_cell.length_c   1.000
_cell.angle_alpha   90.00
_cell.angle_beta   90.00
_cell.angle_gamma   90.00
#
_symmetry.space_group_name_H-M   'P 1'
#
loop_
_entity.id
_entity.type
_entity.pdbx_description
1 polymer ?
#
loop_
_entity_poly.entity_id
_entity_poly.type
_entity_poly.pdbx_seq_one_letter_code
_entity_poly.pdbx_strand_id
1 'polypeptide(L)'
;MTEKESGEAESVLQARKIEIEAILEQHPALRAVQQMEEMDRAREWYVRNADHLLSAMDALNHDDLGFRLFMMGNEVAWNDEDGTREFFVEMGRHWHNYVASAVTVADHMRELFKEQSEDLHAEYVQKIDELIKPHAVVAFVHRSRNVALHRGVFTMGAAFRFRKGKQRFDVYCDTGTMLNRYRSWWTPGAIQYMEQTSEVSLSKVVDEYAEVVDPLYQWYSDRFYAYHYPTLMGFETLAKEYRQICETLEPGELPPHDPEATFSHPDRPKPPPPRRPRNKSKSKKKPKPKQRKR
;
A
#
# COMPACT_ATOMS: atom_id res chain seq x y z
N MET A 1 -22.12 -29.08 48.22
CA MET A 1 -20.84 -29.47 47.65
C MET A 1 -19.83 -29.55 48.77
N THR A 2 -19.17 -30.68 48.90
CA THR A 2 -18.10 -30.87 49.90
C THR A 2 -16.81 -30.19 49.39
N GLU A 3 -15.92 -29.72 50.26
CA GLU A 3 -14.64 -29.08 49.87
C GLU A 3 -13.82 -29.94 48.89
N LYS A 4 -13.99 -31.27 48.97
CA LYS A 4 -13.36 -32.25 48.07
C LYS A 4 -13.88 -32.17 46.62
N GLU A 5 -15.18 -31.92 46.42
CA GLU A 5 -15.79 -31.75 45.09
C GLU A 5 -15.39 -30.42 44.45
N SER A 6 -15.12 -29.39 45.28
CA SER A 6 -14.64 -28.08 44.80
C SER A 6 -13.21 -28.17 44.27
N GLY A 7 -12.31 -28.85 44.98
CA GLY A 7 -10.90 -29.00 44.56
C GLY A 7 -10.72 -29.89 43.33
N GLU A 8 -11.59 -30.89 43.14
CA GLU A 8 -11.55 -31.73 41.94
C GLU A 8 -11.99 -30.96 40.69
N ALA A 9 -13.05 -30.15 40.79
CA ALA A 9 -13.53 -29.30 39.69
C ALA A 9 -12.48 -28.25 39.27
N GLU A 10 -11.84 -27.60 40.24
CA GLU A 10 -10.77 -26.63 40.00
C GLU A 10 -9.55 -27.27 39.31
N SER A 11 -9.14 -28.46 39.76
CA SER A 11 -8.04 -29.21 39.13
C SER A 11 -8.32 -29.59 37.68
N VAL A 12 -9.58 -29.93 37.34
CA VAL A 12 -9.99 -30.24 35.96
C VAL A 12 -9.95 -28.98 35.09
N LEU A 13 -10.45 -27.85 35.59
CA LEU A 13 -10.39 -26.56 34.89
C LEU A 13 -8.95 -26.11 34.66
N GLN A 14 -8.06 -26.28 35.65
CA GLN A 14 -6.64 -25.94 35.51
C GLN A 14 -5.94 -26.80 34.45
N ALA A 15 -6.22 -28.11 34.42
CA ALA A 15 -5.69 -29.00 33.39
C ALA A 15 -6.18 -28.60 31.99
N ARG A 16 -7.46 -28.25 31.86
CA ARG A 16 -8.05 -27.79 30.60
C ARG A 16 -7.49 -26.43 30.16
N LYS A 17 -7.25 -25.49 31.09
CA LYS A 17 -6.58 -24.20 30.83
C LYS A 17 -5.23 -24.43 30.14
N ILE A 18 -4.38 -25.26 30.73
CA ILE A 18 -3.04 -25.59 30.22
C ILE A 18 -3.13 -26.25 28.84
N GLU A 19 -4.08 -27.17 28.65
CA GLU A 19 -4.28 -27.83 27.36
C GLU A 19 -4.67 -26.85 26.25
N ILE A 20 -5.67 -25.99 26.49
CA ILE A 20 -6.12 -25.02 25.49
C ILE A 20 -5.03 -24.00 25.20
N GLU A 21 -4.28 -23.55 26.20
CA GLU A 21 -3.15 -22.62 26.01
C GLU A 21 -2.12 -23.18 25.03
N ALA A 22 -1.69 -24.44 25.24
CA ALA A 22 -0.76 -25.11 24.36
C ALA A 22 -1.30 -25.27 22.92
N ILE A 23 -2.62 -25.49 22.77
CA ILE A 23 -3.27 -25.56 21.45
C ILE A 23 -3.29 -24.18 20.78
N LEU A 24 -3.64 -23.13 21.52
CA LEU A 24 -3.73 -21.77 21.00
C LEU A 24 -2.37 -21.27 20.50
N GLU A 25 -1.28 -21.51 21.24
CA GLU A 25 0.08 -21.09 20.87
C GLU A 25 0.54 -21.67 19.52
N GLN A 26 0.07 -22.86 19.15
CA GLN A 26 0.48 -23.56 17.94
C GLN A 26 -0.61 -23.57 16.86
N HIS A 27 -1.69 -22.83 17.07
CA HIS A 27 -2.85 -22.94 16.20
C HIS A 27 -2.57 -22.33 14.81
N PRO A 28 -2.91 -23.02 13.70
CA PRO A 28 -2.62 -22.55 12.35
C PRO A 28 -3.28 -21.21 11.99
N ALA A 29 -4.34 -20.81 12.71
CA ALA A 29 -4.96 -19.49 12.59
C ALA A 29 -3.98 -18.33 12.82
N LEU A 30 -3.02 -18.48 13.74
CA LEU A 30 -2.04 -17.43 14.04
C LEU A 30 -1.20 -17.08 12.81
N ARG A 31 -0.76 -18.11 12.07
CA ARG A 31 -0.03 -17.92 10.81
C ARG A 31 -0.90 -17.24 9.75
N ALA A 32 -2.16 -17.65 9.62
CA ALA A 32 -3.08 -17.04 8.66
C ALA A 32 -3.30 -15.55 8.95
N VAL A 33 -3.50 -15.17 10.22
CA VAL A 33 -3.61 -13.76 10.63
C VAL A 33 -2.34 -12.98 10.31
N GLN A 34 -1.18 -13.52 10.67
CA GLN A 34 0.10 -12.88 10.38
C GLN A 34 0.25 -12.63 8.88
N GLN A 35 -0.07 -13.61 8.03
CA GLN A 35 -0.02 -13.47 6.57
C GLN A 35 -0.98 -12.38 6.06
N MET A 36 -2.19 -12.28 6.62
CA MET A 36 -3.13 -11.19 6.27
C MET A 36 -2.58 -9.82 6.68
N GLU A 37 -2.03 -9.68 7.89
CA GLU A 37 -1.47 -8.41 8.38
C GLU A 37 -0.21 -7.97 7.61
N GLU A 38 0.64 -8.91 7.22
CA GLU A 38 1.82 -8.66 6.39
C GLU A 38 1.40 -8.15 5.00
N MET A 39 0.39 -8.79 4.40
CA MET A 39 -0.17 -8.36 3.13
C MET A 39 -0.83 -6.97 3.22
N ASP A 40 -1.62 -6.72 4.26
CA ASP A 40 -2.25 -5.41 4.50
C ASP A 40 -1.23 -4.30 4.66
N ARG A 41 -0.13 -4.55 5.39
CA ARG A 41 1.00 -3.60 5.51
C ARG A 41 1.68 -3.33 4.18
N ALA A 42 1.96 -4.38 3.40
CA ALA A 42 2.58 -4.21 2.09
C ALA A 42 1.69 -3.35 1.19
N ARG A 43 0.38 -3.61 1.17
CA ARG A 43 -0.61 -2.82 0.42
C ARG A 43 -0.67 -1.37 0.92
N GLU A 44 -0.63 -1.15 2.23
CA GLU A 44 -0.63 0.19 2.81
C GLU A 44 0.60 1.00 2.35
N TRP A 45 1.79 0.39 2.29
CA TRP A 45 2.99 1.06 1.78
C TRP A 45 2.85 1.45 0.31
N TYR A 46 2.31 0.55 -0.52
CA TYR A 46 2.01 0.83 -1.92
C TYR A 46 1.07 2.04 -2.06
N VAL A 47 -0.07 2.02 -1.37
CA VAL A 47 -1.06 3.11 -1.44
C VAL A 47 -0.44 4.44 -0.98
N ARG A 48 0.29 4.44 0.15
CA ARG A 48 0.95 5.66 0.65
C ARG A 48 2.00 6.19 -0.32
N ASN A 49 2.75 5.32 -0.99
CA ASN A 49 3.74 5.76 -1.97
C ASN A 49 3.08 6.31 -3.24
N ALA A 50 1.95 5.76 -3.67
CA ALA A 50 1.13 6.32 -4.74
C ALA A 50 0.62 7.72 -4.36
N ASP A 51 0.05 7.87 -3.15
CA ASP A 51 -0.44 9.15 -2.63
C ASP A 51 0.68 10.21 -2.56
N HIS A 52 1.86 9.82 -2.07
CA HIS A 52 3.01 10.72 -2.00
C HIS A 52 3.48 11.16 -3.38
N LEU A 53 3.53 10.24 -4.35
CA LEU A 53 3.90 10.54 -5.73
C LEU A 53 2.88 11.50 -6.37
N LEU A 54 1.59 11.20 -6.26
CA LEU A 54 0.52 12.05 -6.80
C LEU A 54 0.51 13.43 -6.14
N SER A 55 0.72 13.50 -4.82
CA SER A 55 0.83 14.77 -4.09
C SER A 55 2.04 15.59 -4.56
N ALA A 56 3.18 14.95 -4.81
CA ALA A 56 4.36 15.62 -5.34
C ALA A 56 4.11 16.20 -6.74
N MET A 57 3.36 15.49 -7.61
CA MET A 57 2.98 16.01 -8.92
C MET A 57 2.00 17.18 -8.81
N ASP A 58 1.05 17.09 -7.87
CA ASP A 58 0.05 18.13 -7.65
C ASP A 58 0.65 19.44 -7.13
N ALA A 59 1.82 19.40 -6.49
CA ALA A 59 2.57 20.59 -6.08
C ALA A 59 2.86 21.56 -7.25
N LEU A 60 3.04 21.04 -8.48
CA LEU A 60 3.19 21.86 -9.68
C LEU A 60 1.99 22.76 -9.97
N ASN A 61 0.81 22.42 -9.44
CA ASN A 61 -0.45 23.12 -9.68
C ASN A 61 -0.81 24.11 -8.56
N HIS A 62 -0.07 24.10 -7.46
CA HIS A 62 -0.34 24.93 -6.29
C HIS A 62 0.69 26.04 -6.10
N ASP A 63 1.93 25.78 -6.51
CA ASP A 63 3.03 26.73 -6.41
C ASP A 63 3.34 27.37 -7.76
N ASP A 64 4.16 28.43 -7.75
CA ASP A 64 4.68 29.06 -8.96
C ASP A 64 5.64 28.14 -9.75
N LEU A 65 6.04 27.00 -9.16
CA LEU A 65 6.99 26.05 -9.71
C LEU A 65 6.56 25.52 -11.08
N GLY A 66 5.31 25.11 -11.26
CA GLY A 66 4.82 24.63 -12.56
C GLY A 66 4.92 25.71 -13.64
N PHE A 67 4.57 26.94 -13.30
CA PHE A 67 4.70 28.09 -14.21
C PHE A 67 6.17 28.41 -14.51
N ARG A 68 7.07 28.35 -13.51
CA ARG A 68 8.51 28.54 -13.70
C ARG A 68 9.11 27.48 -14.64
N LEU A 69 8.79 26.20 -14.39
CA LEU A 69 9.18 25.08 -15.26
C LEU A 69 8.69 25.29 -16.69
N PHE A 70 7.45 25.76 -16.88
CA PHE A 70 6.92 26.06 -18.20
C PHE A 70 7.62 27.22 -18.90
N MET A 71 7.90 28.31 -18.18
CA MET A 71 8.58 29.49 -18.73
C MET A 71 10.03 29.21 -19.11
N MET A 72 10.69 28.25 -18.45
CA MET A 72 12.03 27.78 -18.81
C MET A 72 12.05 26.85 -20.03
N GLY A 73 10.88 26.36 -20.47
CA GLY A 73 10.77 25.40 -21.57
C GLY A 73 11.42 24.04 -21.27
N ASN A 74 11.68 23.26 -22.32
CA ASN A 74 12.38 21.97 -22.20
C ASN A 74 13.88 22.11 -21.86
N GLU A 75 14.39 23.34 -21.79
CA GLU A 75 15.69 23.66 -21.19
C GLU A 75 15.54 23.69 -19.68
N VAL A 76 15.17 22.55 -19.08
CA VAL A 76 15.52 22.29 -17.69
C VAL A 76 17.03 22.11 -17.66
N ALA A 77 17.75 23.22 -17.81
CA ALA A 77 19.10 23.30 -17.30
C ALA A 77 18.96 22.89 -15.84
N TRP A 78 19.64 21.80 -15.47
CA TRP A 78 19.73 21.31 -14.11
C TRP A 78 20.37 22.39 -13.24
N ASN A 79 19.58 23.40 -12.89
CA ASN A 79 20.02 24.58 -12.19
C ASN A 79 19.55 24.46 -10.75
N ASP A 80 20.51 24.47 -9.83
CA ASP A 80 20.24 24.32 -8.41
C ASP A 80 19.56 25.59 -7.84
N GLU A 81 19.61 26.71 -8.57
CA GLU A 81 19.12 28.01 -8.08
C GLU A 81 17.60 28.20 -8.17
N ASP A 82 16.90 27.49 -9.07
CA ASP A 82 15.46 27.65 -9.30
C ASP A 82 14.60 26.54 -8.68
N GLY A 83 15.21 25.54 -8.05
CA GLY A 83 14.52 24.44 -7.39
C GLY A 83 13.99 23.35 -8.33
N THR A 84 14.26 23.46 -9.64
CA THR A 84 13.76 22.49 -10.64
C THR A 84 14.48 21.14 -10.52
N ARG A 85 15.78 21.16 -10.25
CA ARG A 85 16.55 19.93 -9.99
C ARG A 85 16.03 19.22 -8.75
N GLU A 86 15.88 19.92 -7.64
CA GLU A 86 15.38 19.36 -6.38
C GLU A 86 14.01 18.72 -6.58
N PHE A 87 13.12 19.39 -7.33
CA PHE A 87 11.83 18.84 -7.68
C PHE A 87 11.94 17.51 -8.45
N PHE A 88 12.74 17.44 -9.51
CA PHE A 88 12.86 16.21 -10.30
C PHE A 88 13.61 15.10 -9.56
N VAL A 89 14.57 15.44 -8.68
CA VAL A 89 15.23 14.47 -7.79
C VAL A 89 14.20 13.85 -6.83
N GLU A 90 13.39 14.67 -6.17
CA GLU A 90 12.34 14.18 -5.28
C GLU A 90 11.25 13.42 -6.04
N MET A 91 10.88 13.87 -7.24
CA MET A 91 9.96 13.14 -8.12
C MET A 91 10.50 11.77 -8.50
N GLY A 92 11.80 11.69 -8.83
CA GLY A 92 12.50 10.44 -9.09
C GLY A 92 12.48 9.49 -7.89
N ARG A 93 12.72 10.02 -6.68
CA ARG A 93 12.63 9.26 -5.43
C ARG A 93 11.22 8.73 -5.19
N HIS A 94 10.19 9.58 -5.34
CA HIS A 94 8.80 9.18 -5.18
C HIS A 94 8.37 8.13 -6.19
N TRP A 95 8.76 8.29 -7.45
CA TRP A 95 8.49 7.30 -8.50
C TRP A 95 9.16 5.96 -8.21
N HIS A 96 10.43 5.98 -7.82
CA HIS A 96 11.16 4.77 -7.44
C HIS A 96 10.48 4.04 -6.27
N ASN A 97 10.11 4.76 -5.22
CA ASN A 97 9.40 4.19 -4.08
C ASN A 97 8.06 3.58 -4.48
N TYR A 98 7.29 4.26 -5.34
CA TYR A 98 6.03 3.75 -5.87
C TYR A 98 6.24 2.42 -6.61
N VAL A 99 7.08 2.39 -7.65
CA VAL A 99 7.28 1.16 -8.45
C VAL A 99 7.92 0.04 -7.64
N ALA A 100 8.78 0.35 -6.67
CA ALA A 100 9.34 -0.63 -5.76
C ALA A 100 8.25 -1.27 -4.90
N SER A 101 7.41 -0.45 -4.25
CA SER A 101 6.31 -0.96 -3.42
C SER A 101 5.26 -1.72 -4.22
N ALA A 102 4.92 -1.29 -5.44
CA ALA A 102 4.00 -2.00 -6.32
C ALA A 102 4.49 -3.42 -6.65
N VAL A 103 5.78 -3.59 -6.96
CA VAL A 103 6.39 -4.90 -7.20
C VAL A 103 6.48 -5.73 -5.92
N THR A 104 6.82 -5.11 -4.78
CA THR A 104 6.87 -5.80 -3.49
C THR A 104 5.53 -6.42 -3.11
N VAL A 105 4.42 -5.70 -3.27
CA VAL A 105 3.08 -6.25 -2.98
C VAL A 105 2.78 -7.44 -3.88
N ALA A 106 3.01 -7.31 -5.19
CA ALA A 106 2.77 -8.40 -6.15
C ALA A 106 3.63 -9.64 -5.86
N ASP A 107 4.90 -9.46 -5.52
CA ASP A 107 5.79 -10.55 -5.14
C ASP A 107 5.36 -11.21 -3.84
N HIS A 108 4.97 -10.43 -2.82
CA HIS A 108 4.50 -10.95 -1.53
C HIS A 108 3.23 -11.80 -1.70
N MET A 109 2.23 -11.32 -2.44
CA MET A 109 1.03 -12.10 -2.76
C MET A 109 1.36 -13.43 -3.44
N ARG A 110 2.28 -13.40 -4.41
CA ARG A 110 2.69 -14.60 -5.14
C ARG A 110 3.30 -15.63 -4.18
N GLU A 111 4.19 -15.21 -3.29
CA GLU A 111 4.79 -16.13 -2.32
C GLU A 111 3.74 -16.64 -1.31
N LEU A 112 2.85 -15.78 -0.81
CA LEU A 112 1.79 -16.20 0.11
C LEU A 112 0.89 -17.27 -0.49
N PHE A 113 0.48 -17.15 -1.76
CA PHE A 113 -0.35 -18.15 -2.44
C PHE A 113 0.41 -19.43 -2.79
N LYS A 114 1.72 -19.37 -3.02
CA LYS A 114 2.54 -20.58 -3.24
C LYS A 114 2.64 -21.45 -1.98
N GLU A 115 2.53 -20.84 -0.81
CA GLU A 115 2.54 -21.55 0.47
C GLU A 115 1.19 -22.21 0.81
N GLN A 116 0.13 -21.92 0.06
CA GLN A 116 -1.20 -22.47 0.29
C GLN A 116 -1.42 -23.78 -0.49
N SER A 117 -2.65 -24.32 -0.42
CA SER A 117 -3.03 -25.50 -1.21
C SER A 117 -2.88 -25.25 -2.72
N GLU A 118 -2.66 -26.34 -3.45
CA GLU A 118 -2.54 -26.31 -4.92
C GLU A 118 -3.78 -25.70 -5.59
N ASP A 119 -4.98 -26.03 -5.08
CA ASP A 119 -6.24 -25.46 -5.58
C ASP A 119 -6.28 -23.93 -5.43
N LEU A 120 -5.92 -23.43 -4.25
CA LEU A 120 -5.94 -22.00 -3.98
C LEU A 120 -4.86 -21.25 -4.80
N HIS A 121 -3.70 -21.89 -4.99
CA HIS A 121 -2.66 -21.37 -5.89
C HIS A 121 -3.13 -21.32 -7.36
N ALA A 122 -3.82 -22.36 -7.83
CA ALA A 122 -4.35 -22.42 -9.19
C ALA A 122 -5.39 -21.32 -9.45
N GLU A 123 -6.29 -21.06 -8.48
CA GLU A 123 -7.23 -19.94 -8.55
C GLU A 123 -6.52 -18.58 -8.67
N TYR A 124 -5.45 -18.38 -7.91
CA TYR A 124 -4.62 -17.17 -8.00
C TYR A 124 -4.01 -17.00 -9.39
N VAL A 125 -3.43 -18.06 -9.95
CA VAL A 125 -2.85 -18.02 -11.30
C VAL A 125 -3.93 -17.67 -12.33
N GLN A 126 -5.13 -18.24 -12.22
CA GLN A 126 -6.25 -17.91 -13.10
C GLN A 126 -6.63 -16.42 -13.00
N LYS A 127 -6.65 -15.85 -11.78
CA LYS A 127 -6.97 -14.43 -11.59
C LYS A 127 -5.90 -13.48 -12.11
N ILE A 128 -4.62 -13.87 -12.03
CA ILE A 128 -3.53 -13.14 -12.71
C ILE A 128 -3.76 -13.14 -14.24
N ASP A 129 -4.18 -14.27 -14.80
CA ASP A 129 -4.40 -14.39 -16.24
C ASP A 129 -5.59 -13.57 -16.72
N GLU A 130 -6.65 -13.51 -15.91
CA GLU A 130 -7.86 -12.73 -16.17
C GLU A 130 -7.63 -11.22 -15.99
N LEU A 131 -7.06 -10.81 -14.86
CA LEU A 131 -7.05 -9.41 -14.43
C LEU A 131 -5.75 -8.69 -14.76
N ILE A 132 -4.61 -9.38 -14.82
CA ILE A 132 -3.30 -8.73 -14.91
C ILE A 132 -2.68 -8.85 -16.30
N LYS A 133 -2.60 -10.07 -16.84
CA LYS A 133 -1.93 -10.33 -18.13
C LYS A 133 -2.42 -9.45 -19.30
N PRO A 134 -3.72 -9.10 -19.42
CA PRO A 134 -4.21 -8.26 -20.52
C PRO A 134 -3.71 -6.81 -20.48
N HIS A 135 -3.21 -6.35 -19.32
CA HIS A 135 -2.97 -4.93 -19.08
C HIS A 135 -1.48 -4.57 -19.18
N ALA A 136 -1.11 -3.94 -20.30
CA ALA A 136 0.25 -3.53 -20.61
C ALA A 136 0.87 -2.55 -19.57
N VAL A 137 0.04 -1.75 -18.88
CA VAL A 137 0.48 -0.84 -17.81
C VAL A 137 1.15 -1.57 -16.65
N VAL A 138 0.68 -2.79 -16.31
CA VAL A 138 1.27 -3.59 -15.23
C VAL A 138 2.70 -3.99 -15.59
N ALA A 139 2.90 -4.44 -16.83
CA ALA A 139 4.24 -4.75 -17.33
C ALA A 139 5.16 -3.52 -17.33
N PHE A 140 4.63 -2.34 -17.69
CA PHE A 140 5.37 -1.09 -17.66
C PHE A 140 5.80 -0.69 -16.23
N VAL A 141 4.91 -0.72 -15.25
CA VAL A 141 5.23 -0.40 -13.84
C VAL A 141 6.25 -1.38 -13.27
N HIS A 142 6.04 -2.68 -13.49
CA HIS A 142 6.95 -3.73 -13.02
C HIS A 142 8.36 -3.61 -13.63
N ARG A 143 8.45 -3.33 -14.93
CA ARG A 143 9.75 -3.14 -15.59
C ARG A 143 10.38 -1.80 -15.30
N SER A 144 9.61 -0.77 -14.97
CA SER A 144 10.13 0.51 -14.51
C SER A 144 11.00 0.36 -13.26
N ARG A 145 10.61 -0.51 -12.30
CA ARG A 145 11.44 -0.87 -11.14
C ARG A 145 12.77 -1.48 -11.55
N ASN A 146 12.76 -2.39 -12.52
CA ASN A 146 13.96 -3.05 -13.03
C ASN A 146 14.93 -2.07 -13.70
N VAL A 147 14.39 -1.18 -14.54
CA VAL A 147 15.18 -0.13 -15.18
C VAL A 147 15.75 0.83 -14.15
N ALA A 148 14.94 1.26 -13.17
CA ALA A 148 15.40 2.14 -12.10
C ALA A 148 16.59 1.57 -11.31
N LEU A 149 16.56 0.26 -11.02
CA LEU A 149 17.64 -0.42 -10.31
C LEU A 149 18.95 -0.51 -11.09
N HIS A 150 18.88 -0.72 -12.40
CA HIS A 150 20.08 -1.01 -13.20
C HIS A 150 20.58 0.16 -14.02
N ARG A 151 19.75 1.18 -14.27
CA ARG A 151 20.03 2.29 -15.18
C ARG A 151 19.75 3.67 -14.57
N GLY A 152 19.24 3.71 -13.34
CA GLY A 152 18.85 4.95 -12.68
C GLY A 152 17.44 5.41 -13.07
N VAL A 153 17.03 6.54 -12.50
CA VAL A 153 15.72 7.14 -12.78
C VAL A 153 15.69 7.67 -14.21
N PHE A 154 14.67 7.31 -14.98
CA PHE A 154 14.50 7.80 -16.34
C PHE A 154 14.13 9.29 -16.37
N THR A 155 14.41 9.94 -17.51
CA THR A 155 14.15 11.36 -17.69
C THR A 155 12.66 11.67 -17.55
N MET A 156 12.33 12.54 -16.60
CA MET A 156 10.99 13.08 -16.41
C MET A 156 10.95 14.51 -16.92
N GLY A 157 9.79 14.91 -17.43
CA GLY A 157 9.50 16.29 -17.79
C GLY A 157 8.21 16.77 -17.15
N ALA A 158 7.99 18.09 -17.19
CA ALA A 158 6.74 18.72 -16.80
C ALA A 158 6.07 19.30 -18.05
N ALA A 159 4.77 19.05 -18.21
CA ALA A 159 3.99 19.55 -19.33
C ALA A 159 2.79 20.34 -18.82
N PHE A 160 2.53 21.48 -19.47
CA PHE A 160 1.28 22.20 -19.30
C PHE A 160 0.19 21.57 -20.16
N ARG A 161 -0.88 21.07 -19.55
CA ARG A 161 -1.98 20.39 -20.24
C ARG A 161 -3.32 21.08 -19.94
N PHE A 162 -4.18 21.11 -20.94
CA PHE A 162 -5.58 21.50 -20.78
C PHE A 162 -6.44 20.24 -20.72
N ARG A 163 -7.13 20.00 -19.59
CA ARG A 163 -8.04 18.87 -19.42
C ARG A 163 -9.39 19.35 -18.91
N LYS A 164 -10.47 19.06 -19.66
CA LYS A 164 -11.86 19.44 -19.32
C LYS A 164 -12.00 20.95 -18.98
N GLY A 165 -11.36 21.81 -19.76
CA GLY A 165 -11.38 23.26 -19.54
C GLY A 165 -10.55 23.77 -18.36
N LYS A 166 -9.80 22.89 -17.68
CA LYS A 166 -8.87 23.27 -16.60
C LYS A 166 -7.43 23.16 -17.08
N GLN A 167 -6.65 24.18 -16.75
CA GLN A 167 -5.20 24.20 -16.92
C GLN A 167 -4.57 23.39 -15.77
N ARG A 168 -3.66 22.48 -16.11
CA ARG A 168 -2.94 21.65 -15.13
C ARG A 168 -1.53 21.33 -15.62
N PHE A 169 -0.55 21.45 -14.75
CA PHE A 169 0.77 20.88 -14.93
C PHE A 169 0.76 19.40 -14.57
N ASP A 170 1.43 18.61 -15.39
CA ASP A 170 1.53 17.16 -15.24
C ASP A 170 2.98 16.71 -15.44
N VAL A 171 3.36 15.63 -14.78
CA VAL A 171 4.70 15.03 -14.93
C VAL A 171 4.58 13.87 -15.91
N TYR A 172 5.51 13.82 -16.86
CA TYR A 172 5.54 12.78 -17.87
C TYR A 172 6.91 12.13 -18.00
N CYS A 173 6.94 10.99 -18.67
CA CYS A 173 8.16 10.30 -19.09
C CYS A 173 8.22 10.26 -20.60
N ASP A 174 9.40 10.57 -21.13
CA ASP A 174 9.70 10.44 -22.56
C ASP A 174 9.95 8.96 -22.89
N THR A 175 8.91 8.31 -23.41
CA THR A 175 8.96 6.89 -23.78
C THR A 175 9.84 6.64 -25.01
N GLY A 176 9.96 7.62 -25.90
CA GLY A 176 10.84 7.54 -27.08
C GLY A 176 12.30 7.43 -26.65
N THR A 177 12.74 8.31 -25.75
CA THR A 177 14.09 8.25 -25.17
C THR A 177 14.31 6.96 -24.38
N MET A 178 13.33 6.53 -23.59
CA MET A 178 13.41 5.28 -22.82
C MET A 178 13.55 4.05 -23.73
N LEU A 179 12.77 3.97 -24.80
CA LEU A 179 12.86 2.89 -25.78
C LEU A 179 14.19 2.94 -26.53
N ASN A 180 14.63 4.11 -27.00
CA ASN A 180 15.88 4.23 -27.74
C ASN A 180 17.11 3.82 -26.89
N ARG A 181 17.14 4.17 -25.60
CA ARG A 181 18.28 3.89 -24.72
C ARG A 181 18.23 2.52 -24.06
N TYR A 182 17.04 2.01 -23.76
CA TYR A 182 16.87 0.87 -22.86
C TYR A 182 15.93 -0.23 -23.40
N ARG A 183 15.66 -0.29 -24.72
CA ARG A 183 14.70 -1.26 -25.31
C ARG A 183 14.83 -2.68 -24.78
N SER A 184 16.04 -3.21 -24.68
CA SER A 184 16.32 -4.59 -24.25
C SER A 184 15.99 -4.89 -22.78
N TRP A 185 15.71 -3.87 -21.97
CA TRP A 185 15.34 -4.00 -20.56
C TRP A 185 13.82 -4.05 -20.33
N TRP A 186 13.04 -3.79 -21.39
CA TRP A 186 11.60 -3.78 -21.36
C TRP A 186 11.04 -5.10 -21.89
N THR A 187 9.95 -5.57 -21.30
CA THR A 187 9.19 -6.71 -21.83
C THR A 187 8.33 -6.26 -23.02
N PRO A 188 7.88 -7.20 -23.88
CA PRO A 188 6.97 -6.89 -24.98
C PRO A 188 5.73 -6.08 -24.54
N GLY A 189 5.10 -6.44 -23.41
CA GLY A 189 3.96 -5.69 -22.87
C GLY A 189 4.32 -4.26 -22.43
N ALA A 190 5.48 -4.05 -21.80
CA ALA A 190 5.93 -2.70 -21.43
C ALA A 190 6.28 -1.85 -22.67
N ILE A 191 6.86 -2.47 -23.70
CA ILE A 191 7.13 -1.83 -25.00
C ILE A 191 5.80 -1.44 -25.66
N GLN A 192 4.83 -2.36 -25.71
CA GLN A 192 3.49 -2.09 -26.25
C GLN A 192 2.82 -0.91 -25.55
N TYR A 193 2.95 -0.81 -24.21
CA TYR A 193 2.42 0.33 -23.47
C TYR A 193 3.09 1.65 -23.89
N MET A 194 4.42 1.65 -23.97
CA MET A 194 5.22 2.83 -24.32
C MET A 194 5.07 3.26 -25.78
N GLU A 195 4.77 2.36 -26.71
CA GLU A 195 4.61 2.67 -28.14
C GLU A 195 3.26 3.36 -28.46
N GLN A 196 2.33 3.42 -27.51
CA GLN A 196 1.04 4.09 -27.70
C GLN A 196 1.15 5.62 -27.77
N THR A 197 2.22 6.21 -27.25
CA THR A 197 2.42 7.65 -27.14
C THR A 197 3.91 7.95 -26.98
N SER A 198 4.38 9.13 -27.43
CA SER A 198 5.76 9.57 -27.21
C SER A 198 6.03 10.02 -25.78
N GLU A 199 4.96 10.28 -25.02
CA GLU A 199 5.02 10.72 -23.63
C GLU A 199 3.92 10.05 -22.82
N VAL A 200 4.30 9.51 -21.67
CA VAL A 200 3.37 8.90 -20.72
C VAL A 200 3.26 9.80 -19.50
N SER A 201 2.03 10.24 -19.20
CA SER A 201 1.70 10.92 -17.95
C SER A 201 1.86 9.96 -16.78
N LEU A 202 2.65 10.34 -15.78
CA LEU A 202 2.89 9.49 -14.62
C LEU A 202 1.66 9.38 -13.72
N SER A 203 0.87 10.45 -13.58
CA SER A 203 -0.40 10.39 -12.84
C SER A 203 -1.35 9.39 -13.47
N LYS A 204 -1.46 9.39 -14.81
CA LYS A 204 -2.24 8.41 -15.56
C LYS A 204 -1.75 6.98 -15.37
N VAL A 205 -0.43 6.74 -15.32
CA VAL A 205 0.11 5.39 -15.06
C VAL A 205 -0.29 4.89 -13.68
N VAL A 206 -0.22 5.75 -12.66
CA VAL A 206 -0.62 5.39 -11.29
C VAL A 206 -2.10 5.01 -11.26
N ASP A 207 -2.97 5.83 -11.87
CA ASP A 207 -4.40 5.57 -11.94
C ASP A 207 -4.71 4.26 -12.69
N GLU A 208 -4.19 4.09 -13.92
CA GLU A 208 -4.41 2.89 -14.74
C GLU A 208 -3.87 1.62 -14.06
N TYR A 209 -2.73 1.71 -13.36
CA TYR A 209 -2.20 0.59 -12.62
C TYR A 209 -3.11 0.21 -11.45
N ALA A 210 -3.54 1.19 -10.65
CA ALA A 210 -4.43 0.97 -9.51
C ALA A 210 -5.77 0.35 -9.93
N GLU A 211 -6.37 0.85 -11.02
CA GLU A 211 -7.60 0.31 -11.61
C GLU A 211 -7.50 -1.19 -11.93
N VAL A 212 -6.30 -1.67 -12.28
CA VAL A 212 -6.05 -3.08 -12.62
C VAL A 212 -5.72 -3.92 -11.39
N VAL A 213 -4.89 -3.42 -10.47
CA VAL A 213 -4.39 -4.23 -9.35
C VAL A 213 -5.28 -4.23 -8.10
N ASP A 214 -6.03 -3.14 -7.84
CA ASP A 214 -6.89 -3.09 -6.66
C ASP A 214 -7.99 -4.16 -6.66
N PRO A 215 -8.65 -4.49 -7.79
CA PRO A 215 -9.58 -5.62 -7.85
C PRO A 215 -8.93 -6.96 -7.50
N LEU A 216 -7.68 -7.18 -7.93
CA LEU A 216 -6.93 -8.38 -7.57
C LEU A 216 -6.62 -8.42 -6.07
N TYR A 217 -6.24 -7.28 -5.47
CA TYR A 217 -5.97 -7.18 -4.04
C TYR A 217 -7.23 -7.41 -3.18
N GLN A 218 -8.36 -6.87 -3.62
CA GLN A 218 -9.64 -7.12 -2.98
C GLN A 218 -10.01 -8.61 -3.06
N TRP A 219 -9.96 -9.18 -4.26
CA TRP A 219 -10.22 -10.61 -4.46
C TRP A 219 -9.28 -11.49 -3.62
N TYR A 220 -7.99 -11.14 -3.54
CA TYR A 220 -7.02 -11.82 -2.69
C TYR A 220 -7.50 -11.86 -1.24
N SER A 221 -7.86 -10.70 -0.69
CA SER A 221 -8.22 -10.56 0.73
C SER A 221 -9.46 -11.39 1.04
N ASP A 222 -10.49 -11.26 0.20
CA ASP A 222 -11.75 -11.99 0.36
C ASP A 222 -11.53 -13.50 0.25
N ARG A 223 -10.75 -13.94 -0.74
CA ARG A 223 -10.53 -15.36 -0.99
C ARG A 223 -9.66 -16.01 0.07
N PHE A 224 -8.59 -15.33 0.50
CA PHE A 224 -7.71 -15.80 1.56
C PHE A 224 -8.45 -15.90 2.89
N TYR A 225 -9.25 -14.89 3.24
CA TYR A 225 -10.10 -14.94 4.44
C TYR A 225 -11.09 -16.10 4.37
N ALA A 226 -11.82 -16.25 3.24
CA ALA A 226 -12.79 -17.34 3.07
C ALA A 226 -12.15 -18.72 3.19
N TYR A 227 -10.93 -18.89 2.67
CA TYR A 227 -10.18 -20.15 2.77
C TYR A 227 -9.80 -20.49 4.22
N HIS A 228 -9.33 -19.50 4.99
CA HIS A 228 -8.93 -19.71 6.39
C HIS A 228 -10.08 -19.59 7.38
N TYR A 229 -11.28 -19.18 6.96
CA TYR A 229 -12.42 -18.92 7.84
C TYR A 229 -12.73 -20.07 8.82
N PRO A 230 -12.79 -21.36 8.41
CA PRO A 230 -13.06 -22.45 9.35
C PRO A 230 -11.99 -22.55 10.45
N THR A 231 -10.72 -22.36 10.09
CA THR A 231 -9.59 -22.37 11.02
C THR A 231 -9.65 -21.19 11.98
N LEU A 232 -9.98 -19.99 11.48
CA LEU A 232 -10.13 -18.79 12.31
C LEU A 232 -11.27 -18.96 13.32
N MET A 233 -12.42 -19.51 12.89
CA MET A 233 -13.56 -19.77 13.79
C MET A 233 -13.25 -20.82 14.86
N GLY A 234 -12.47 -21.85 14.53
CA GLY A 234 -11.98 -22.84 15.49
C GLY A 234 -11.11 -22.19 16.57
N PHE A 235 -10.19 -21.31 16.16
CA PHE A 235 -9.36 -20.54 17.09
C PHE A 235 -10.20 -19.65 18.00
N GLU A 236 -11.16 -18.91 17.45
CA GLU A 236 -12.01 -18.01 18.22
C GLU A 236 -12.84 -18.78 19.26
N THR A 237 -13.31 -19.98 18.91
CA THR A 237 -14.05 -20.86 19.82
C THR A 237 -13.18 -21.33 20.99
N LEU A 238 -11.97 -21.83 20.70
CA LEU A 238 -11.00 -22.25 21.73
C LEU A 238 -10.61 -21.10 22.65
N ALA A 239 -10.39 -19.91 22.09
CA ALA A 239 -10.00 -18.77 22.89
C ALA A 239 -11.17 -18.22 23.73
N LYS A 240 -12.42 -18.33 23.27
CA LYS A 240 -13.61 -18.06 24.11
C LYS A 240 -13.68 -19.04 25.29
N GLU A 241 -13.43 -20.33 25.06
CA GLU A 241 -13.36 -21.33 26.14
C GLU A 241 -12.24 -21.01 27.13
N TYR A 242 -11.04 -20.70 26.65
CA TYR A 242 -9.90 -20.28 27.49
C TYR A 242 -10.26 -19.08 28.38
N ARG A 243 -10.89 -18.05 27.81
CA ARG A 243 -11.35 -16.87 28.57
C ARG A 243 -12.34 -17.23 29.67
N GLN A 244 -13.32 -18.09 29.37
CA GLN A 244 -14.32 -18.52 30.37
C GLN A 244 -13.67 -19.29 31.53
N ILE A 245 -12.68 -20.14 31.23
CA ILE A 245 -11.93 -20.88 32.24
C ILE A 245 -11.09 -19.92 33.10
N CYS A 246 -10.38 -18.97 32.48
CA CYS A 246 -9.60 -17.97 33.22
C CYS A 246 -10.48 -17.11 34.13
N GLU A 247 -11.62 -16.60 33.63
CA GLU A 247 -12.55 -15.81 34.46
C GLU A 247 -13.12 -16.62 35.63
N THR A 248 -13.27 -17.94 35.46
CA THR A 248 -13.76 -18.83 36.54
C THR A 248 -12.70 -19.09 37.61
N LEU A 249 -11.43 -19.23 37.22
CA LEU A 249 -10.31 -19.54 38.12
C LEU A 249 -9.70 -18.28 38.75
N GLU A 250 -9.61 -17.19 37.99
CA GLU A 250 -8.88 -15.96 38.30
C GLU A 250 -9.75 -14.73 37.91
N PRO A 251 -10.86 -14.44 38.63
CA PRO A 251 -11.77 -13.37 38.26
C PRO A 251 -11.09 -11.99 38.24
N GLY A 252 -11.20 -11.25 37.13
CA GLY A 252 -10.66 -9.90 36.99
C GLY A 252 -9.22 -9.81 36.46
N GLU A 253 -8.53 -10.92 36.19
CA GLU A 253 -7.28 -10.92 35.42
C GLU A 253 -7.58 -11.10 33.92
N LEU A 254 -7.16 -10.15 33.09
CA LEU A 254 -7.28 -10.26 31.64
C LEU A 254 -6.30 -11.34 31.14
N PRO A 255 -6.76 -12.34 30.36
CA PRO A 255 -5.87 -13.34 29.82
C PRO A 255 -4.85 -12.70 28.87
N PRO A 256 -3.58 -13.17 28.88
CA PRO A 256 -2.51 -12.63 28.04
C PRO A 256 -2.78 -12.79 26.54
N HIS A 257 -3.68 -13.70 26.17
CA HIS A 257 -4.13 -13.94 24.79
C HIS A 257 -5.59 -13.51 24.64
N ASP A 258 -5.85 -12.22 24.47
CA ASP A 258 -7.19 -11.71 24.10
C ASP A 258 -7.35 -11.66 22.56
N PRO A 259 -8.12 -12.56 21.94
CA PRO A 259 -8.37 -12.54 20.50
C PRO A 259 -9.18 -11.32 20.04
N GLU A 260 -9.98 -10.69 20.92
CA GLU A 260 -10.71 -9.49 20.50
C GLU A 260 -9.79 -8.30 20.19
N ALA A 261 -8.56 -8.33 20.71
CA ALA A 261 -7.48 -7.44 20.34
C ALA A 261 -6.79 -7.83 19.02
N THR A 262 -6.77 -9.12 18.66
CA THR A 262 -5.98 -9.66 17.54
C THR A 262 -6.76 -9.80 16.23
N PHE A 263 -8.08 -10.04 16.27
CA PHE A 263 -8.87 -10.28 15.05
C PHE A 263 -9.75 -9.07 14.71
N SER A 264 -9.28 -8.21 13.81
CA SER A 264 -10.14 -7.21 13.17
C SER A 264 -10.85 -7.85 11.98
N HIS A 265 -12.15 -8.15 12.13
CA HIS A 265 -13.01 -8.57 11.02
C HIS A 265 -12.95 -7.52 9.88
N PRO A 266 -12.99 -7.90 8.59
CA PRO A 266 -12.98 -6.95 7.46
C PRO A 266 -14.14 -5.93 7.52
N ASP A 267 -15.30 -6.32 8.05
CA ASP A 267 -16.44 -5.43 8.31
C ASP A 267 -16.34 -4.61 9.62
N ARG A 268 -15.30 -4.81 10.44
CA ARG A 268 -15.08 -3.98 11.63
C ARG A 268 -14.65 -2.59 11.12
N PRO A 269 -15.38 -1.51 11.41
CA PRO A 269 -15.01 -0.18 10.93
C PRO A 269 -13.60 0.13 11.42
N LYS A 270 -12.65 0.26 10.47
CA LYS A 270 -11.28 0.65 10.80
C LYS A 270 -11.34 1.93 11.63
N PRO A 271 -10.59 2.05 12.74
CA PRO A 271 -10.53 3.30 13.47
C PRO A 271 -10.18 4.41 12.48
N PRO A 272 -10.88 5.55 12.51
CA PRO A 272 -10.63 6.61 11.56
C PRO A 272 -9.13 6.95 11.60
N PRO A 273 -8.48 7.11 10.43
CA PRO A 273 -7.06 7.41 10.40
C PRO A 273 -6.80 8.61 11.32
N PRO A 274 -5.68 8.62 12.07
CA PRO A 274 -5.37 9.72 12.97
C PRO A 274 -5.52 11.02 12.20
N ARG A 275 -6.50 11.85 12.62
CA ARG A 275 -6.80 13.11 11.96
C ARG A 275 -5.50 13.89 11.88
N ARG A 276 -5.00 14.11 10.65
CA ARG A 276 -3.80 14.92 10.42
C ARG A 276 -3.93 16.17 11.28
N PRO A 277 -2.90 16.54 12.07
CA PRO A 277 -2.94 17.78 12.82
C PRO A 277 -3.22 18.90 11.83
N ARG A 278 -4.39 19.51 11.98
CA ARG A 278 -4.83 20.63 11.17
C ARG A 278 -3.79 21.73 11.39
N ASN A 279 -2.89 21.92 10.44
CA ASN A 279 -1.89 22.97 10.47
C ASN A 279 -2.66 24.29 10.65
N LYS A 280 -2.69 24.80 11.88
CA LYS A 280 -3.24 26.12 12.18
C LYS A 280 -2.34 27.09 11.43
N SER A 281 -2.80 27.57 10.29
CA SER A 281 -2.12 28.62 9.54
C SER A 281 -1.87 29.76 10.52
N LYS A 282 -0.59 30.02 10.80
CA LYS A 282 -0.19 31.23 11.52
C LYS A 282 -0.62 32.40 10.63
N SER A 283 -1.74 33.03 10.98
CA SER A 283 -2.18 34.27 10.36
C SER A 283 -1.04 35.28 10.47
N LYS A 284 -0.36 35.56 9.34
CA LYS A 284 0.61 36.65 9.24
C LYS A 284 -0.10 37.95 9.63
N LYS A 285 0.29 38.54 10.77
CA LYS A 285 -0.12 39.89 11.17
C LYS A 285 0.29 40.85 10.05
N LYS A 286 -0.70 41.52 9.43
CA LYS A 286 -0.45 42.63 8.50
C LYS A 286 0.33 43.74 9.22
N PRO A 287 1.38 44.32 8.62
CA PRO A 287 2.07 45.46 9.21
C PRO A 287 1.17 46.70 9.15
N LYS A 288 1.13 47.47 10.25
CA LYS A 288 0.40 48.75 10.34
C LYS A 288 1.03 49.80 9.40
N PRO A 289 0.23 50.66 8.77
CA PRO A 289 0.75 51.75 7.95
C PRO A 289 1.41 52.81 8.83
N LYS A 290 2.67 53.16 8.52
CA LYS A 290 3.38 54.30 9.12
C LYS A 290 2.70 55.59 8.66
N GLN A 291 2.13 56.34 9.60
CA GLN A 291 1.67 57.71 9.36
C GLN A 291 2.88 58.60 9.04
N ARG A 292 2.87 59.21 7.85
CA ARG A 292 3.77 60.32 7.51
C ARG A 292 3.33 61.55 8.30
N LYS A 293 4.20 62.07 9.17
CA LYS A 293 4.07 63.42 9.72
C LYS A 293 4.32 64.44 8.59
N ARG A 294 3.42 65.40 8.48
CA ARG A 294 3.61 66.64 7.71
C ARG A 294 4.52 67.58 8.49
#